data_AF-A0A960SIB8-F1
#
_entry.id   AF-A0A960SIB8-F1
#
_cell.length_a   1.000
_cell.length_b   1.000
_cell.length_c   1.000
_cell.angle_alpha   90.00
_cell.angle_beta   90.00
_cell.angle_gamma   90.00
#
_symmetry.space_group_name_H-M   'P 1'
#
loop_
_entity.id
_entity.type
_entity.pdbx_description
1 polymer ?
#
loop_
_entity_poly.entity_id
_entity_poly.type
_entity_poly.pdbx_seq_one_letter_code
_entity_poly.pdbx_strand_id
1 'polypeptide(L)'
;AFESLSETLDQVEDFHPPEVVDALWRGVLNRDGETAVHLAAMLLWIYGKAKEPFDWDHRPFFLSFNTEDSTERRIQFRELCHRVDLNAEELIKRIG
;
A
#
# COMPACT_ATOMS: atom_id res chain seq x y z
N ALA A 1 -1.61 35.20 -4.44
CA ALA A 1 -2.78 34.79 -3.64
C ALA A 1 -2.26 33.72 -2.67
N PHE A 2 -2.58 33.81 -1.38
CA PHE A 2 -2.22 32.78 -0.40
C PHE A 2 -3.31 31.69 -0.46
N GLU A 3 -2.92 30.45 -0.74
CA GLU A 3 -3.81 29.29 -0.63
C GLU A 3 -4.37 29.21 0.79
N SER A 4 -5.65 28.89 0.92
CA SER A 4 -6.31 28.81 2.21
C SER A 4 -5.76 27.62 3.02
N LEU A 5 -5.80 27.71 4.36
CA LEU A 5 -5.41 26.59 5.22
C LEU A 5 -6.18 25.30 4.87
N SER A 6 -7.42 25.41 4.40
CA SER A 6 -8.21 24.27 3.92
C SER A 6 -7.63 23.65 2.65
N GLU A 7 -7.26 24.44 1.65
CA GLU A 7 -6.58 23.92 0.45
C GLU A 7 -5.23 23.27 0.78
N THR A 8 -4.50 23.83 1.76
CA THR A 8 -3.26 23.21 2.26
C THR A 8 -3.54 21.89 2.99
N LEU A 9 -4.64 21.79 3.74
CA LEU A 9 -5.01 20.56 4.45
C LEU A 9 -5.52 19.48 3.50
N ASP A 10 -6.30 19.84 2.47
CA ASP A 10 -6.74 18.93 1.41
C ASP A 10 -5.54 18.39 0.61
N GLN A 11 -4.55 19.25 0.30
CA GLN A 11 -3.29 18.82 -0.32
C GLN A 11 -2.49 17.87 0.57
N VAL A 12 -2.52 18.03 1.89
CA VAL A 12 -1.82 17.15 2.85
C VAL A 12 -2.53 15.80 3.00
N GLU A 13 -3.86 15.75 2.85
CA GLU A 13 -4.65 14.50 2.87
C GLU A 13 -4.28 13.56 1.70
N ASP A 14 -3.90 14.14 0.56
CA ASP A 14 -3.41 13.40 -0.61
C ASP A 14 -1.87 13.25 -0.67
N PHE A 15 -1.11 13.99 0.16
CA PHE A 15 0.35 14.00 0.09
C PHE A 15 0.96 12.78 0.79
N HIS A 16 1.27 11.77 -0.02
CA HIS A 16 2.03 10.59 0.38
C HIS A 16 3.45 10.71 -0.17
N PRO A 17 4.44 11.18 0.62
CA PRO A 17 5.81 11.33 0.13
C PRO A 17 6.32 10.02 -0.48
N PRO A 18 7.02 10.05 -1.61
CA PRO A 18 7.52 8.84 -2.27
C PRO A 18 8.30 7.91 -1.33
N GLU A 19 9.04 8.47 -0.38
CA GLU A 19 9.82 7.73 0.62
C GLU A 19 8.93 6.94 1.59
N VAL A 20 7.78 7.52 1.97
CA VAL A 20 6.79 6.85 2.83
C VAL A 20 6.13 5.73 2.06
N VAL A 21 5.70 5.97 0.82
CA VAL A 21 5.09 4.94 -0.04
C VAL A 21 6.06 3.78 -0.27
N ASP A 22 7.33 4.06 -0.54
CA ASP A 22 8.36 3.02 -0.67
C ASP A 22 8.57 2.25 0.64
N ALA A 23 8.50 2.90 1.80
CA ALA A 23 8.57 2.22 3.09
C ALA A 23 7.37 1.29 3.32
N LEU A 24 6.17 1.67 2.89
CA LEU A 24 4.99 0.80 2.92
C LEU A 24 5.20 -0.44 2.05
N TRP A 25 5.66 -0.26 0.79
CA TRP A 25 5.94 -1.38 -0.11
C TRP A 25 7.02 -2.33 0.43
N ARG A 26 8.11 -1.80 1.01
CA ARG A 26 9.12 -2.60 1.71
C ARG A 26 8.52 -3.35 2.89
N GLY A 27 7.65 -2.68 3.65
CA GLY A 27 7.01 -3.25 4.81
C GLY A 27 6.09 -4.41 4.45
N VAL A 28 5.33 -4.33 3.35
CA VAL A 28 4.48 -5.44 2.87
C VAL A 28 5.29 -6.72 2.70
N LEU A 29 6.51 -6.65 2.15
CA LEU A 29 7.36 -7.82 1.90
C LEU A 29 8.09 -8.35 3.13
N ASN A 30 8.45 -7.49 4.08
CA ASN A 30 9.47 -7.80 5.10
C ASN A 30 8.97 -7.75 6.55
N ARG A 31 7.76 -7.24 6.80
CA ARG A 31 7.15 -7.22 8.15
C ARG A 31 6.39 -8.52 8.41
N ASP A 32 6.02 -8.71 9.67
CA ASP A 32 5.13 -9.79 10.10
C ASP A 32 3.76 -9.70 9.40
N GLY A 33 3.03 -10.82 9.41
CA GLY A 33 1.77 -10.95 8.70
C GLY A 33 0.72 -9.95 9.11
N GLU A 34 0.53 -9.72 10.41
CA GLU A 34 -0.43 -8.77 10.95
C GLU A 34 -0.13 -7.34 10.46
N THR A 35 1.12 -6.90 10.58
CA THR A 35 1.53 -5.58 10.08
C THR A 35 1.32 -5.47 8.57
N ALA A 36 1.72 -6.48 7.81
CA ALA A 36 1.68 -6.41 6.35
C ALA A 36 0.25 -6.41 5.77
N VAL A 37 -0.73 -6.99 6.47
CA VAL A 37 -2.17 -6.85 6.16
C VAL A 37 -2.57 -5.37 6.11
N HIS A 38 -2.19 -4.60 7.13
CA HIS A 38 -2.53 -3.19 7.22
C HIS A 38 -1.78 -2.33 6.21
N LEU A 39 -0.52 -2.66 5.93
CA LEU A 39 0.27 -1.95 4.92
C LEU A 39 -0.30 -2.15 3.50
N ALA A 40 -0.75 -3.36 3.18
CA ALA A 40 -1.40 -3.64 1.90
C ALA A 40 -2.73 -2.88 1.76
N ALA A 41 -3.52 -2.79 2.84
CA ALA A 41 -4.75 -2.02 2.86
C ALA A 41 -4.51 -0.51 2.64
N MET A 42 -3.52 0.04 3.35
CA MET A 42 -3.11 1.43 3.20
C MET A 42 -2.69 1.74 1.76
N LEU A 43 -1.87 0.88 1.14
CA LEU A 43 -1.46 1.06 -0.26
C LEU A 43 -2.64 0.99 -1.22
N LEU A 44 -3.60 0.09 -1.01
CA LEU A 44 -4.77 0.01 -1.88
C LEU A 44 -5.60 1.32 -1.81
N TRP A 45 -5.71 1.92 -0.62
CA TRP A 45 -6.40 3.19 -0.40
C TRP A 45 -5.63 4.38 -1.00
N ILE A 46 -4.31 4.48 -0.78
CA ILE A 46 -3.45 5.55 -1.35
C ILE A 46 -3.55 5.61 -2.87
N TYR A 47 -3.69 4.46 -3.54
CA TYR A 47 -3.84 4.37 -4.99
C TYR A 47 -5.31 4.49 -5.46
N GLY A 48 -6.24 4.84 -4.56
CA GLY A 48 -7.66 5.07 -4.87
C GLY A 48 -8.44 3.81 -5.25
N LYS A 49 -7.93 2.61 -4.90
CA LYS A 49 -8.56 1.32 -5.20
C LYS A 49 -9.41 0.78 -4.06
N ALA A 50 -9.46 1.49 -2.93
CA ALA A 50 -10.30 1.23 -1.76
C ALA A 50 -10.94 2.55 -1.28
N LYS A 51 -12.10 2.48 -0.62
CA LYS A 51 -12.83 3.69 -0.16
C LYS A 51 -12.31 4.25 1.15
N GLU A 52 -11.64 3.43 1.94
CA GLU A 52 -11.10 3.77 3.25
C GLU A 52 -9.78 3.00 3.53
N PRO A 53 -8.93 3.45 4.46
CA PRO A 53 -7.61 2.85 4.72
C PRO A 53 -7.63 1.36 5.06
N PHE A 54 -8.75 0.85 5.58
CA PHE A 54 -8.99 -0.57 5.79
C PHE A 54 -10.40 -0.96 5.35
N ASP A 55 -10.61 -0.98 4.03
CA ASP A 55 -11.91 -1.27 3.42
C ASP A 55 -12.31 -2.74 3.59
N TRP A 56 -13.43 -2.97 4.28
CA TRP A 56 -13.94 -4.31 4.57
C TRP A 56 -14.32 -5.11 3.32
N ASP A 57 -14.64 -4.45 2.20
CA ASP A 57 -14.92 -5.11 0.93
C ASP A 57 -13.68 -5.84 0.38
N HIS A 58 -12.48 -5.37 0.77
CA HIS A 58 -11.19 -5.94 0.37
C HIS A 58 -10.53 -6.79 1.47
N ARG A 59 -11.17 -6.94 2.64
CA ARG A 59 -10.61 -7.68 3.79
C ARG A 59 -10.09 -9.09 3.45
N PRO A 60 -10.76 -9.93 2.64
CA PRO A 60 -10.21 -11.24 2.27
C PRO A 60 -8.87 -11.15 1.54
N PHE A 61 -8.67 -10.11 0.72
CA PHE A 61 -7.41 -9.87 0.06
C PHE A 61 -6.34 -9.36 1.03
N PHE A 62 -6.68 -8.47 1.95
CA PHE A 62 -5.70 -8.01 2.94
C PHE A 62 -5.23 -9.17 3.83
N LEU A 63 -6.13 -10.06 4.23
CA LEU A 63 -5.79 -11.21 5.07
C LEU A 63 -4.90 -12.26 4.38
N SER A 64 -4.81 -12.28 3.05
CA SER A 64 -3.84 -13.16 2.37
C SER A 64 -2.39 -12.75 2.64
N PHE A 65 -2.17 -11.51 3.10
CA PHE A 65 -0.90 -11.03 3.64
C PHE A 65 -0.68 -11.45 5.10
N ASN A 66 -1.53 -12.24 5.75
CA ASN A 66 -1.20 -12.80 7.06
C ASN A 66 -0.58 -14.19 6.92
N THR A 67 0.62 -14.25 6.36
CA THR A 67 1.38 -15.50 6.13
C THR A 67 2.84 -15.34 6.53
N GLU A 68 3.44 -16.43 7.02
CA GLU A 68 4.88 -16.55 7.26
C GLU A 68 5.64 -17.06 6.01
N ASP A 69 4.93 -17.57 4.99
CA ASP A 69 5.55 -18.05 3.76
C ASP A 69 5.90 -16.87 2.84
N SER A 70 7.21 -16.63 2.67
CA SER A 70 7.74 -15.59 1.79
C SER A 70 7.36 -15.77 0.31
N THR A 71 7.06 -16.99 -0.13
CA THR A 71 6.60 -17.29 -1.49
C THR A 71 5.16 -16.85 -1.67
N GLU A 72 4.27 -17.25 -0.76
CA GLU A 72 2.87 -16.80 -0.72
C GLU A 72 2.81 -15.27 -0.64
N ARG A 73 3.64 -14.68 0.24
CA ARG A 73 3.80 -13.23 0.37
C ARG A 73 4.06 -12.54 -0.96
N ARG A 74 5.03 -13.05 -1.72
CA ARG A 74 5.43 -12.46 -3.02
C ARG A 74 4.35 -12.63 -4.08
N ILE A 75 3.54 -13.69 -4.01
CA ILE A 75 2.37 -13.86 -4.89
C ILE A 75 1.35 -12.75 -4.59
N GLN A 76 0.99 -12.55 -3.32
CA GLN A 76 0.03 -11.50 -2.94
C GLN A 76 0.56 -10.09 -3.24
N PHE A 77 1.86 -9.86 -3.05
CA PHE A 77 2.52 -8.59 -3.43
C PHE A 77 2.36 -8.28 -4.92
N ARG A 78 2.56 -9.27 -5.80
CA ARG A 78 2.38 -9.08 -7.26
C ARG A 78 0.93 -8.76 -7.60
N GLU A 79 -0.02 -9.43 -6.95
CA GLU A 79 -1.45 -9.14 -7.09
C GLU A 79 -1.78 -7.71 -6.60
N LEU A 80 -1.21 -7.26 -5.49
CA LEU A 80 -1.37 -5.88 -5.03
C LEU A 80 -0.84 -4.88 -6.06
N CYS A 81 0.37 -5.11 -6.58
CA CYS A 81 0.93 -4.28 -7.65
C CYS A 81 0.02 -4.23 -8.88
N HIS A 82 -0.53 -5.38 -9.29
CA HIS A 82 -1.46 -5.45 -10.41
C HIS A 82 -2.73 -4.60 -10.17
N ARG A 83 -3.32 -4.67 -8.98
CA ARG A 83 -4.53 -3.89 -8.64
C ARG A 83 -4.32 -2.38 -8.66
N VAL A 84 -3.10 -1.94 -8.37
CA VAL A 84 -2.72 -0.52 -8.39
C VAL A 84 -1.99 -0.10 -9.68
N ASP A 85 -2.06 -0.94 -10.73
CA ASP A 85 -1.50 -0.68 -12.05
C ASP A 85 0.04 -0.46 -12.06
N LEU A 86 0.77 -1.15 -11.17
CA LEU A 86 2.23 -1.12 -11.08
C LEU A 86 2.90 -2.42 -11.54
N ASN A 87 4.13 -2.31 -12.05
CA ASN A 87 4.97 -3.45 -12.36
C ASN A 87 5.71 -3.93 -11.10
N ALA A 88 5.35 -5.12 -10.61
CA ALA A 88 5.92 -5.67 -9.40
C ALA A 88 7.44 -5.89 -9.47
N GLU A 89 7.97 -6.32 -10.62
CA GLU A 89 9.39 -6.66 -10.75
C GLU A 89 10.27 -5.41 -10.83
N GLU A 90 9.77 -4.34 -11.46
CA GLU A 90 10.45 -3.03 -11.41
C GLU A 90 10.41 -2.44 -10.01
N LEU A 91 9.26 -2.55 -9.33
CA LEU A 91 9.11 -2.06 -7.97
C LEU A 91 10.07 -2.80 -7.02
N ILE A 92 10.11 -4.13 -7.07
CA ILE A 92 11.04 -4.95 -6.27
C ILE A 92 12.49 -4.51 -6.47
N LYS A 93 12.91 -4.19 -7.69
CA LYS A 93 14.27 -3.68 -7.97
C LYS A 93 14.51 -2.28 -7.39
N ARG A 94 13.47 -1.45 -7.29
CA ARG A 94 13.55 -0.09 -6.73
C ARG A 94 13.64 -0.12 -5.20
N ILE A 95 12.89 -1.02 -4.58
CA ILE A 95 12.73 -1.04 -3.12
C ILE A 95 13.64 -2.04 -2.40
N GLY A 96 14.19 -3.02 -3.11
CA GLY A 96 15.20 -3.96 -2.62
C GLY A 96 16.60 -3.38 -2.70
#